data_AF-A0A7S1RYR0-F1
#
_entry.id   AF-A0A7S1RYR0-F1
#
_cell.length_a   1.000
_cell.length_b   1.000
_cell.length_c   1.000
_cell.angle_alpha   90.00
_cell.angle_beta   90.00
_cell.angle_gamma   90.00
#
_symmetry.space_group_name_H-M   'P 1'
#
loop_
_entity.id
_entity.type
_entity.pdbx_description
1 polymer ?
#
loop_
_entity_poly.entity_id
_entity_poly.type
_entity_poly.pdbx_seq_one_letter_code
_entity_poly.pdbx_strand_id
1 'polypeptide(L)'
;ASRAPPKPHGLRPRHPDRGGGSGGKANFPMVENLSPEELKRLKRDATIRAKEDEFERRRKLDEERKRKQLEQLKFESEELDKKKLNERIETLKKRAEVRANRHAEIERLNKKREDRIAVREQAWKERTNSEIQQIIEEAGAEEERVEQALESAREKKNAKLVEADLQKREAKGKEYELDVKRSENIAAKASKREIREVHRVDQLKTEAQQELQSFIQNPFPVPLKQVLAGRVRPVPKVTELLAAYKDQREDLQDLQDQDIPMRALLRNQTVFQYVRDIQMK
;
A
#
# COMPACT_ATOMS: atom_id res chain seq x y z
N ALA A 1 28.70 -23.86 50.28
CA ALA A 1 29.60 -24.96 50.70
C ALA A 1 30.94 -24.35 51.09
N SER A 2 31.14 -24.17 52.40
CA SER A 2 32.22 -23.41 53.02
C SER A 2 33.44 -24.32 53.21
N ARG A 3 34.58 -24.01 52.56
CA ARG A 3 35.86 -24.71 52.80
C ARG A 3 36.73 -23.86 53.70
N ALA A 4 36.99 -24.36 54.91
CA ALA A 4 37.92 -23.79 55.88
C ALA A 4 39.38 -23.98 55.41
N PRO A 5 40.30 -23.05 55.72
CA PRO A 5 41.73 -23.24 55.45
C PRO A 5 42.43 -24.10 56.54
N PRO A 6 43.51 -24.83 56.19
CA PRO A 6 44.23 -25.69 57.11
C PRO A 6 45.16 -24.91 58.05
N LYS A 7 45.27 -25.39 59.30
CA LYS A 7 46.17 -24.90 60.35
C LYS A 7 47.63 -25.32 60.05
N PRO A 8 48.64 -24.43 60.14
CA PRO A 8 50.03 -24.84 60.14
C PRO A 8 50.47 -25.31 61.54
N HIS A 9 51.20 -26.43 61.53
CA HIS A 9 51.75 -27.16 62.68
C HIS A 9 52.72 -26.33 63.52
N GLY A 10 52.60 -26.47 64.84
CA GLY A 10 53.53 -25.95 65.82
C GLY A 10 54.92 -26.58 65.70
N LEU A 11 55.93 -25.73 65.52
CA LEU A 11 57.33 -26.10 65.68
C LEU A 11 57.72 -25.93 67.15
N ARG A 12 58.16 -27.04 67.75
CA ARG A 12 58.69 -27.13 69.11
C ARG A 12 59.97 -26.28 69.26
N PRO A 13 60.19 -25.60 70.40
CA PRO A 13 61.47 -24.99 70.71
C PRO A 13 62.51 -26.08 71.02
N ARG A 14 63.65 -26.06 70.33
CA ARG A 14 64.84 -26.84 70.69
C ARG A 14 65.56 -26.16 71.85
N HIS A 15 65.72 -26.88 72.95
CA HIS A 15 66.61 -26.54 74.06
C HIS A 15 68.07 -26.42 73.59
N PRO A 16 68.87 -25.47 74.12
CA PRO A 16 70.31 -25.44 73.88
C PRO A 16 71.03 -26.49 74.72
N ASP A 17 71.89 -27.25 74.04
CA ASP A 17 72.85 -28.20 74.61
C ASP A 17 73.79 -27.50 75.61
N ARG A 18 73.76 -27.99 76.86
CA ARG A 18 74.79 -27.72 77.88
C ARG A 18 76.02 -28.59 77.56
N GLY A 19 76.92 -28.08 76.72
CA GLY A 19 78.27 -28.61 76.57
C GLY A 19 79.19 -28.07 77.66
N GLY A 20 79.33 -28.83 78.75
CA GLY A 20 80.44 -28.70 79.69
C GLY A 20 81.68 -29.44 79.18
N GLY A 21 82.85 -29.02 79.66
CA GLY A 21 84.16 -29.62 79.34
C GLY A 21 85.06 -28.57 78.68
N SER A 22 86.29 -28.33 79.10
CA SER A 22 87.16 -29.04 80.03
C SER A 22 88.19 -28.04 80.53
N GLY A 23 88.43 -28.02 81.84
CA GLY A 23 89.57 -27.33 82.43
C GLY A 23 90.88 -27.92 81.92
N GLY A 24 91.43 -27.31 80.88
CA GLY A 24 92.81 -27.53 80.45
C GLY A 24 93.75 -26.83 81.43
N LYS A 25 94.24 -27.58 82.42
CA LYS A 25 95.41 -27.21 83.20
C LYS A 25 96.61 -27.18 82.27
N ALA A 26 96.92 -25.99 81.75
CA ALA A 26 98.17 -25.74 81.06
C ALA A 26 99.31 -25.83 82.09
N ASN A 27 100.11 -26.89 81.96
CA ASN A 27 101.46 -26.98 82.50
C ASN A 27 102.26 -25.77 82.00
N PHE A 28 102.61 -24.84 82.90
CA PHE A 28 103.68 -23.88 82.69
C PHE A 28 104.92 -24.37 83.46
N PRO A 29 105.86 -25.07 82.81
CA PRO A 29 107.20 -25.24 83.36
C PRO A 29 108.02 -23.98 83.04
N MET A 30 108.91 -23.61 83.96
CA MET A 30 109.88 -22.50 83.87
C MET A 30 109.39 -21.11 84.32
N VAL A 31 109.33 -20.94 85.64
CA VAL A 31 109.53 -19.63 86.31
C VAL A 31 110.48 -19.85 87.50
N GLU A 32 111.73 -20.24 87.24
CA GLU A 32 112.71 -20.47 88.32
C GLU A 32 113.98 -19.62 88.23
N ASN A 33 114.11 -18.68 87.29
CA ASN A 33 115.26 -17.75 87.25
C ASN A 33 114.85 -16.34 86.74
N LEU A 34 113.85 -15.72 87.37
CA LEU A 34 113.46 -14.33 87.07
C LEU A 34 113.49 -13.50 88.35
N SER A 35 114.07 -12.29 88.28
CA SER A 35 114.14 -11.34 89.38
C SER A 35 112.74 -11.04 89.94
N PRO A 36 112.57 -10.81 91.26
CA PRO A 36 111.28 -10.44 91.87
C PRO A 36 110.57 -9.26 91.18
N GLU A 37 111.32 -8.38 90.51
CA GLU A 37 110.77 -7.28 89.70
C GLU A 37 110.24 -7.72 88.33
N GLU A 38 110.89 -8.68 87.68
CA GLU A 38 110.47 -9.21 86.38
C GLU A 38 109.23 -10.09 86.51
N LEU A 39 109.11 -10.83 87.60
CA LEU A 39 107.92 -11.62 87.94
C LEU A 39 106.70 -10.73 88.22
N LYS A 40 106.92 -9.53 88.80
CA LYS A 40 105.90 -8.49 88.92
C LYS A 40 105.53 -7.85 87.57
N ARG A 41 106.49 -7.64 86.66
CA ARG A 41 106.22 -7.14 85.30
C ARG A 41 105.44 -8.15 84.46
N LEU A 42 105.86 -9.42 84.44
CA LEU A 42 105.15 -10.51 83.73
C LEU A 42 103.73 -10.74 84.26
N LYS A 43 103.51 -10.66 85.58
CA LYS A 43 102.15 -10.71 86.15
C LYS A 43 101.31 -9.51 85.73
N ARG A 44 101.88 -8.29 85.68
CA ARG A 44 101.18 -7.12 85.15
C ARG A 44 100.86 -7.30 83.67
N ASP A 45 101.81 -7.72 82.85
CA ASP A 45 101.62 -7.93 81.41
C ASP A 45 100.63 -9.06 81.11
N ALA A 46 100.65 -10.17 81.87
CA ALA A 46 99.66 -11.22 81.75
C ALA A 46 98.26 -10.74 82.19
N THR A 47 98.18 -9.88 83.21
CA THR A 47 96.92 -9.26 83.63
C THR A 47 96.42 -8.24 82.60
N ILE A 48 97.33 -7.50 81.95
CA ILE A 48 97.02 -6.55 80.87
C ILE A 48 96.52 -7.33 79.65
N ARG A 49 97.23 -8.37 79.18
CA ARG A 49 96.80 -9.23 78.08
C ARG A 49 95.48 -9.94 78.36
N ALA A 50 95.27 -10.45 79.57
CA ALA A 50 93.99 -11.06 79.94
C ALA A 50 92.84 -10.04 79.92
N LYS A 51 93.10 -8.79 80.33
CA LYS A 51 92.11 -7.69 80.22
C LYS A 51 91.90 -7.24 78.78
N GLU A 52 92.93 -7.22 77.94
CA GLU A 52 92.86 -6.93 76.50
C GLU A 52 92.08 -8.02 75.75
N ASP A 53 92.35 -9.30 76.03
CA ASP A 53 91.61 -10.44 75.48
C ASP A 53 90.14 -10.44 75.93
N GLU A 54 89.88 -10.11 77.21
CA GLU A 54 88.51 -9.98 77.71
C GLU A 54 87.80 -8.78 77.08
N PHE A 55 88.49 -7.66 76.86
CA PHE A 55 87.98 -6.50 76.15
C PHE A 55 87.70 -6.79 74.67
N GLU A 56 88.58 -7.52 73.98
CA GLU A 56 88.36 -7.98 72.62
C GLU A 56 87.19 -8.96 72.52
N ARG A 57 87.06 -9.91 73.44
CA ARG A 57 85.91 -10.83 73.49
C ARG A 57 84.61 -10.07 73.73
N ARG A 58 84.60 -9.09 74.65
CA ARG A 58 83.43 -8.22 74.87
C ARG A 58 83.11 -7.41 73.61
N ARG A 59 84.12 -6.84 72.95
CA ARG A 59 83.94 -6.09 71.70
C ARG A 59 83.38 -6.97 70.57
N LYS A 60 83.90 -8.19 70.38
CA LYS A 60 83.39 -9.17 69.40
C LYS A 60 81.96 -9.60 69.71
N LEU A 61 81.64 -9.86 70.98
CA LEU A 61 80.27 -10.20 71.40
C LEU A 61 79.30 -9.03 71.19
N ASP A 62 79.72 -7.80 71.44
CA ASP A 62 78.90 -6.61 71.20
C ASP A 62 78.74 -6.33 69.70
N GLU A 63 79.77 -6.56 68.88
CA GLU A 63 79.69 -6.49 67.41
C GLU A 63 78.75 -7.57 66.84
N GLU A 64 78.81 -8.80 67.35
CA GLU A 64 77.89 -9.88 66.98
C GLU A 64 76.46 -9.59 67.41
N ARG A 65 76.25 -9.07 68.63
CA ARG A 65 74.92 -8.63 69.09
C ARG A 65 74.36 -7.54 68.20
N LYS A 66 75.17 -6.53 67.84
CA LYS A 66 74.77 -5.46 66.91
C LYS A 66 74.45 -6.00 65.52
N ARG A 67 75.24 -6.95 64.99
CA ARG A 67 74.96 -7.61 63.70
C ARG A 67 73.65 -8.37 63.74
N LYS A 68 73.40 -9.17 64.79
CA LYS A 68 72.15 -9.91 64.96
C LYS A 68 70.94 -8.98 65.11
N GLN A 69 71.08 -7.88 65.85
CA GLN A 69 70.02 -6.86 65.95
C GLN A 69 69.74 -6.19 64.62
N LEU A 70 70.78 -5.84 63.84
CA LEU A 70 70.61 -5.26 62.50
C LEU A 70 69.96 -6.24 61.53
N GLU A 71 70.29 -7.53 61.61
CA GLU A 71 69.70 -8.57 60.78
C GLU A 71 68.22 -8.82 61.14
N GLN A 72 67.89 -8.86 62.44
CA GLN A 72 66.51 -8.93 62.92
C GLN A 72 65.68 -7.73 62.45
N LEU A 73 66.22 -6.51 62.61
CA LEU A 73 65.54 -5.29 62.17
C LEU A 73 65.33 -5.27 60.64
N LYS A 74 66.30 -5.77 59.85
CA LYS A 74 66.13 -5.92 58.40
C LYS A 74 65.04 -6.92 58.06
N PHE A 75 65.04 -8.09 58.71
CA PHE A 75 64.03 -9.11 58.50
C PHE A 75 62.63 -8.61 58.86
N GLU A 76 62.48 -7.94 60.00
CA GLU A 76 61.22 -7.33 60.43
C GLU A 76 60.73 -6.25 59.45
N SER A 77 61.65 -5.40 58.95
CA SER A 77 61.32 -4.40 57.93
C SER A 77 60.83 -5.06 56.62
N GLU A 78 61.51 -6.09 56.14
CA GLU A 78 61.12 -6.83 54.93
C GLU A 78 59.78 -7.55 55.10
N GLU A 79 59.51 -8.13 56.27
CA GLU A 79 58.21 -8.72 56.57
C GLU A 79 57.09 -7.69 56.59
N LEU A 80 57.34 -6.51 57.18
CA LEU A 80 56.36 -5.41 57.20
C LEU A 80 56.07 -4.91 55.79
N ASP A 81 57.09 -4.80 54.93
CA ASP A 81 56.90 -4.38 53.54
C ASP A 81 56.14 -5.43 52.71
N LYS A 82 56.43 -6.72 52.93
CA LYS A 82 55.65 -7.83 52.33
C LYS A 82 54.20 -7.81 52.80
N LYS A 83 53.94 -7.57 54.09
CA LYS A 83 52.58 -7.45 54.64
C LYS A 83 51.84 -6.27 54.01
N LYS A 84 52.44 -5.08 53.96
CA LYS A 84 51.86 -3.89 53.29
C LYS A 84 51.58 -4.13 51.80
N LEU A 85 52.48 -4.80 51.09
CA LEU A 85 52.30 -5.13 49.67
C LEU A 85 51.11 -6.10 49.49
N ASN A 86 51.02 -7.13 50.33
CA ASN A 86 49.91 -8.08 50.30
C ASN A 86 48.57 -7.41 50.61
N GLU A 87 48.50 -6.56 51.64
CA GLU A 87 47.31 -5.76 51.95
C GLU A 87 46.91 -4.85 50.78
N ARG A 88 47.88 -4.22 50.11
CA ARG A 88 47.63 -3.42 48.90
C ARG A 88 47.09 -4.27 47.76
N ILE A 89 47.64 -5.47 47.54
CA ILE A 89 47.16 -6.38 46.49
C ILE A 89 45.73 -6.85 46.82
N GLU A 90 45.44 -7.21 48.06
CA GLU A 90 44.11 -7.64 48.48
C GLU A 90 43.06 -6.54 48.33
N THR A 91 43.39 -5.30 48.71
CA THR A 91 42.48 -4.16 48.51
C THR A 91 42.21 -3.90 47.04
N LEU A 92 43.22 -4.03 46.16
CA LEU A 92 43.04 -3.92 44.72
C LEU A 92 42.19 -5.06 44.15
N LYS A 93 42.40 -6.31 44.61
CA LYS A 93 41.56 -7.47 44.24
C LYS A 93 40.10 -7.25 44.63
N LYS A 94 39.84 -6.83 45.87
CA LYS A 94 38.48 -6.50 46.36
C LYS A 94 37.84 -5.40 45.51
N ARG A 95 38.58 -4.35 45.15
CA ARG A 95 38.08 -3.29 44.26
C ARG A 95 37.78 -3.81 42.85
N ALA A 96 38.62 -4.69 42.31
CA ALA A 96 38.40 -5.30 41.00
C ALA A 96 37.14 -6.20 41.02
N GLU A 97 36.98 -7.02 42.06
CA GLU A 97 35.81 -7.86 42.26
C GLU A 97 34.52 -7.04 42.38
N VAL A 98 34.51 -5.96 43.17
CA VAL A 98 33.36 -5.05 43.25
C VAL A 98 33.01 -4.43 41.90
N ARG A 99 34.02 -4.04 41.10
CA ARG A 99 33.78 -3.52 39.75
C ARG A 99 33.22 -4.60 38.82
N ALA A 100 33.76 -5.81 38.85
CA ALA A 100 33.26 -6.94 38.06
C ALA A 100 31.81 -7.30 38.43
N ASN A 101 31.49 -7.36 39.72
CA ASN A 101 30.14 -7.64 40.20
C ASN A 101 29.14 -6.53 39.79
N ARG A 102 29.56 -5.25 39.86
CA ARG A 102 28.73 -4.13 39.37
C ARG A 102 28.51 -4.22 37.86
N HIS A 103 29.53 -4.53 37.09
CA HIS A 103 29.42 -4.70 35.64
C HIS A 103 28.46 -5.84 35.28
N ALA A 104 28.63 -7.01 35.90
CA ALA A 104 27.78 -8.16 35.68
C ALA A 104 26.31 -7.88 36.04
N GLU A 105 26.05 -7.13 37.12
CA GLU A 105 24.67 -6.75 37.47
C GLU A 105 24.09 -5.76 36.47
N ILE A 106 24.87 -4.78 35.98
CA ILE A 106 24.44 -3.86 34.92
C ILE A 106 24.12 -4.63 33.64
N GLU A 107 24.98 -5.55 33.21
CA GLU A 107 24.73 -6.40 32.04
C GLU A 107 23.46 -7.25 32.21
N ARG A 108 23.26 -7.84 33.39
CA ARG A 108 22.05 -8.61 33.70
C ARG A 108 20.79 -7.75 33.61
N LEU A 109 20.84 -6.51 34.12
CA LEU A 109 19.72 -5.58 34.05
C LEU A 109 19.48 -5.06 32.63
N ASN A 110 20.54 -4.79 31.86
CA ASN A 110 20.45 -4.40 30.47
C ASN A 110 19.85 -5.51 29.61
N LYS A 111 20.31 -6.76 29.77
CA LYS A 111 19.72 -7.91 29.10
C LYS A 111 18.22 -8.03 29.38
N LYS A 112 17.79 -7.89 30.65
CA LYS A 112 16.37 -7.87 31.00
C LYS A 112 15.59 -6.72 30.35
N ARG A 113 16.22 -5.56 30.14
CA ARG A 113 15.60 -4.43 29.44
C ARG A 113 15.48 -4.72 27.96
N GLU A 114 16.54 -5.24 27.33
CA GLU A 114 16.55 -5.63 25.92
C GLU A 114 15.51 -6.72 25.64
N ASP A 115 15.41 -7.75 26.48
CA ASP A 115 14.39 -8.79 26.35
C ASP A 115 12.96 -8.20 26.38
N ARG A 116 12.69 -7.24 27.27
CA ARG A 116 11.38 -6.56 27.35
C ARG A 116 11.12 -5.65 26.14
N ILE A 117 12.14 -4.98 25.63
CA ILE A 117 12.05 -4.17 24.42
C ILE A 117 11.72 -5.08 23.25
N ALA A 118 12.45 -6.19 23.08
CA ALA A 118 12.22 -7.17 22.02
C ALA A 118 10.80 -7.74 22.05
N VAL A 119 10.27 -8.11 23.23
CA VAL A 119 8.88 -8.57 23.36
C VAL A 119 7.89 -7.48 22.94
N ARG A 120 8.11 -6.22 23.32
CA ARG A 120 7.23 -5.11 22.92
C ARG A 120 7.30 -4.84 21.42
N GLU A 121 8.50 -4.85 20.84
CA GLU A 121 8.71 -4.68 19.41
C GLU A 121 8.03 -5.79 18.61
N GLN A 122 8.15 -7.04 19.07
CA GLN A 122 7.49 -8.18 18.44
C GLN A 122 5.96 -8.04 18.48
N ALA A 123 5.40 -7.71 19.65
CA ALA A 123 3.95 -7.48 19.78
C ALA A 123 3.46 -6.31 18.92
N TRP A 124 4.26 -5.25 18.80
CA TRP A 124 3.95 -4.12 17.92
C TRP A 124 3.99 -4.50 16.44
N LYS A 125 5.00 -5.29 16.02
CA LYS A 125 5.10 -5.83 14.65
C LYS A 125 3.91 -6.72 14.31
N GLU A 126 3.55 -7.64 15.20
CA GLU A 126 2.40 -8.55 15.00
C GLU A 126 1.09 -7.77 14.85
N ARG A 127 0.86 -6.78 15.72
CA ARG A 127 -0.32 -5.92 15.62
C ARG A 127 -0.35 -5.12 14.32
N THR A 128 0.74 -4.43 14.00
CA THR A 128 0.83 -3.61 12.78
C THR A 128 0.67 -4.47 11.53
N ASN A 129 1.27 -5.65 11.49
CA ASN A 129 1.11 -6.58 10.37
C ASN A 129 -0.34 -7.06 10.23
N SER A 130 -1.02 -7.35 11.35
CA SER A 130 -2.43 -7.72 11.33
C SER A 130 -3.31 -6.57 10.83
N GLU A 131 -3.03 -5.33 11.22
CA GLU A 131 -3.75 -4.15 10.74
C GLU A 131 -3.52 -3.95 9.23
N ILE A 132 -2.27 -4.12 8.76
CA ILE A 132 -1.95 -4.05 7.33
C ILE A 132 -2.69 -5.13 6.54
N GLN A 133 -2.73 -6.36 7.06
CA GLN A 133 -3.46 -7.47 6.41
C GLN A 133 -4.96 -7.17 6.30
N GLN A 134 -5.57 -6.64 7.37
CA GLN A 134 -6.98 -6.22 7.33
C GLN A 134 -7.23 -5.15 6.27
N ILE A 135 -6.36 -4.13 6.17
CA ILE A 135 -6.48 -3.09 5.13
C ILE A 135 -6.39 -3.69 3.72
N ILE A 136 -5.50 -4.66 3.50
CA ILE A 136 -5.36 -5.33 2.20
C ILE A 136 -6.60 -6.16 1.87
N GLU A 137 -7.12 -6.92 2.84
CA GLU A 137 -8.34 -7.73 2.69
C GLU A 137 -9.57 -6.86 2.41
N GLU A 138 -9.73 -5.76 3.15
CA GLU A 138 -10.81 -4.79 2.94
C GLU A 138 -10.73 -4.13 1.56
N ALA A 139 -9.52 -3.75 1.12
CA ALA A 139 -9.30 -3.19 -0.21
C ALA A 139 -9.64 -4.20 -1.32
N GLY A 140 -9.18 -5.44 -1.19
CA GLY A 140 -9.50 -6.51 -2.14
C GLY A 140 -11.01 -6.79 -2.22
N ALA A 141 -11.70 -6.84 -1.08
CA ALA A 141 -13.14 -7.05 -1.04
C ALA A 141 -13.95 -5.87 -1.64
N GLU A 142 -13.42 -4.65 -1.57
CA GLU A 142 -14.03 -3.49 -2.22
C GLU A 142 -13.78 -3.52 -3.74
N GLU A 143 -12.58 -3.88 -4.19
CA GLU A 143 -12.27 -4.06 -5.62
C GLU A 143 -13.18 -5.11 -6.26
N GLU A 144 -13.38 -6.26 -5.61
CA GLU A 144 -14.31 -7.29 -6.07
C GLU A 144 -15.76 -6.78 -6.14
N ARG A 145 -16.21 -5.99 -5.16
CA ARG A 145 -17.54 -5.37 -5.18
C ARG A 145 -17.70 -4.41 -6.35
N VAL A 146 -16.68 -3.59 -6.62
CA VAL A 146 -16.66 -2.66 -7.74
C VAL A 146 -16.69 -3.42 -9.07
N GLU A 147 -15.91 -4.49 -9.20
CA GLU A 147 -15.90 -5.33 -10.40
C GLU A 147 -17.27 -5.97 -10.67
N GLN A 148 -17.90 -6.58 -9.65
CA GLN A 148 -19.25 -7.13 -9.77
C GLN A 148 -20.29 -6.07 -10.16
N ALA A 149 -20.18 -4.86 -9.62
CA ALA A 149 -21.06 -3.74 -9.98
C ALA A 149 -20.88 -3.32 -11.44
N LEU A 150 -19.63 -3.28 -11.93
CA LEU A 150 -19.30 -2.97 -13.32
C LEU A 150 -19.81 -4.06 -14.27
N GLU A 151 -19.64 -5.33 -13.92
CA GLU A 151 -20.17 -6.46 -14.69
C GLU A 151 -21.70 -6.40 -14.76
N SER A 152 -22.40 -6.22 -13.63
CA SER A 152 -23.85 -6.07 -13.60
C SER A 152 -24.32 -4.88 -14.45
N ALA A 153 -23.59 -3.77 -14.45
CA ALA A 153 -23.90 -2.62 -15.29
C ALA A 153 -23.73 -2.94 -16.79
N ARG A 154 -22.67 -3.68 -17.16
CA ARG A 154 -22.45 -4.16 -18.53
C ARG A 154 -23.55 -5.12 -18.97
N GLU A 155 -23.93 -6.07 -18.13
CA GLU A 155 -25.03 -7.01 -18.39
C GLU A 155 -26.36 -6.28 -18.60
N LYS A 156 -26.70 -5.33 -17.72
CA LYS A 156 -27.92 -4.51 -17.86
C LYS A 156 -27.92 -3.72 -19.16
N LYS A 157 -26.77 -3.17 -19.57
CA LYS A 157 -26.65 -2.46 -20.85
C LYS A 157 -26.84 -3.42 -22.02
N ASN A 158 -26.21 -4.58 -22.00
CA ASN A 158 -26.34 -5.59 -23.04
C ASN A 158 -27.78 -6.12 -23.14
N ALA A 159 -28.43 -6.38 -22.00
CA ALA A 159 -29.83 -6.79 -21.95
C ALA A 159 -30.75 -5.75 -22.61
N LYS A 160 -30.57 -4.46 -22.31
CA LYS A 160 -31.33 -3.37 -22.96
C LYS A 160 -31.09 -3.30 -24.46
N LEU A 161 -29.85 -3.53 -24.92
CA LEU A 161 -29.54 -3.55 -26.35
C LEU A 161 -30.23 -4.73 -27.06
N VAL A 162 -30.17 -5.92 -26.47
CA VAL A 162 -30.85 -7.12 -26.99
C VAL A 162 -32.36 -6.91 -27.03
N GLU A 163 -32.95 -6.36 -25.97
CA GLU A 163 -34.38 -6.04 -25.92
C GLU A 163 -34.78 -5.04 -27.01
N ALA A 164 -34.00 -3.96 -27.18
CA ALA A 164 -34.25 -2.97 -28.23
C ALA A 164 -34.15 -3.58 -29.65
N ASP A 165 -33.21 -4.49 -29.87
CA ASP A 165 -33.07 -5.19 -31.16
C ASP A 165 -34.20 -6.18 -31.41
N LEU A 166 -34.69 -6.88 -30.39
CA LEU A 166 -35.89 -7.70 -30.47
C LEU A 166 -37.12 -6.86 -30.81
N GLN A 167 -37.34 -5.75 -30.11
CA GLN A 167 -38.46 -4.84 -30.40
C GLN A 167 -38.39 -4.29 -31.83
N LYS A 168 -37.20 -3.94 -32.34
CA LYS A 168 -37.03 -3.53 -33.74
C LYS A 168 -37.35 -4.65 -34.72
N ARG A 169 -36.95 -5.89 -34.43
CA ARG A 169 -37.26 -7.05 -35.28
C ARG A 169 -38.77 -7.32 -35.30
N GLU A 170 -39.43 -7.28 -34.15
CA GLU A 170 -40.88 -7.42 -34.06
C GLU A 170 -41.62 -6.30 -34.80
N ALA A 171 -41.17 -5.04 -34.66
CA ALA A 171 -41.74 -3.92 -35.38
C ALA A 171 -41.63 -4.10 -36.90
N LYS A 172 -40.46 -4.51 -37.39
CA LYS A 172 -40.27 -4.84 -38.83
C LYS A 172 -41.14 -6.00 -39.28
N GLY A 173 -41.32 -7.03 -38.45
CA GLY A 173 -42.23 -8.14 -38.74
C GLY A 173 -43.68 -7.68 -38.88
N LYS A 174 -44.17 -6.84 -37.95
CA LYS A 174 -45.51 -6.25 -38.00
C LYS A 174 -45.71 -5.37 -39.22
N GLU A 175 -44.71 -4.56 -39.57
CA GLU A 175 -44.75 -3.71 -40.76
C GLU A 175 -44.83 -4.56 -42.04
N TYR A 176 -44.01 -5.60 -42.14
CA TYR A 176 -44.06 -6.55 -43.26
C TYR A 176 -45.43 -7.21 -43.40
N GLU A 177 -46.03 -7.68 -42.30
CA GLU A 177 -47.39 -8.27 -42.32
C GLU A 177 -48.45 -7.26 -42.80
N LEU A 178 -48.35 -6.00 -42.39
CA LEU A 178 -49.27 -4.95 -42.84
C LEU A 178 -49.10 -4.68 -44.34
N ASP A 179 -47.87 -4.67 -44.84
CA ASP A 179 -47.59 -4.46 -46.27
C ASP A 179 -48.06 -5.63 -47.13
N VAL A 180 -47.89 -6.87 -46.67
CA VAL A 180 -48.49 -8.05 -47.32
C VAL A 180 -50.01 -7.87 -47.40
N LYS A 181 -50.68 -7.57 -46.29
CA LYS A 181 -52.14 -7.33 -46.26
C LYS A 181 -52.57 -6.17 -47.17
N ARG A 182 -51.78 -5.10 -47.26
CA ARG A 182 -52.04 -3.99 -48.20
C ARG A 182 -51.92 -4.45 -49.65
N SER A 183 -50.88 -5.21 -49.98
CA SER A 183 -50.66 -5.75 -51.33
C SER A 183 -51.80 -6.70 -51.74
N GLU A 184 -52.23 -7.59 -50.85
CA GLU A 184 -53.34 -8.51 -51.07
C GLU A 184 -54.65 -7.75 -51.29
N ASN A 185 -54.91 -6.71 -50.49
CA ASN A 185 -56.09 -5.86 -50.66
C ASN A 185 -56.07 -5.08 -51.98
N ILE A 186 -54.90 -4.61 -52.42
CA ILE A 186 -54.74 -3.94 -53.72
C ILE A 186 -55.00 -4.96 -54.85
N ALA A 187 -54.41 -6.15 -54.78
CA ALA A 187 -54.62 -7.22 -55.75
C ALA A 187 -56.10 -7.65 -55.81
N ALA A 188 -56.75 -7.81 -54.66
CA ALA A 188 -58.17 -8.14 -54.59
C ALA A 188 -59.05 -7.03 -55.19
N LYS A 189 -58.72 -5.75 -54.96
CA LYS A 189 -59.44 -4.62 -55.60
C LYS A 189 -59.22 -4.61 -57.12
N ALA A 190 -58.01 -4.89 -57.59
CA ALA A 190 -57.71 -4.98 -59.02
C ALA A 190 -58.50 -6.11 -59.68
N SER A 191 -58.47 -7.31 -59.11
CA SER A 191 -59.26 -8.46 -59.58
C SER A 191 -60.76 -8.16 -59.61
N LYS A 192 -61.30 -7.51 -58.57
CA LYS A 192 -62.73 -7.08 -58.56
C LYS A 192 -63.06 -6.09 -59.67
N ARG A 193 -62.14 -5.17 -60.02
CA ARG A 193 -62.34 -4.24 -61.15
C ARG A 193 -62.34 -4.99 -62.48
N GLU A 194 -61.40 -5.91 -62.65
CA GLU A 194 -61.30 -6.74 -63.85
C GLU A 194 -62.57 -7.57 -64.06
N ILE A 195 -63.08 -8.24 -63.02
CA ILE A 195 -64.34 -9.00 -63.10
C ILE A 195 -65.53 -8.10 -63.49
N ARG A 196 -65.61 -6.88 -62.93
CA ARG A 196 -66.67 -5.92 -63.30
C ARG A 196 -66.55 -5.48 -64.75
N GLU A 197 -65.33 -5.24 -65.24
CA GLU A 197 -65.11 -4.83 -66.62
C GLU A 197 -65.46 -5.97 -67.60
N VAL A 198 -65.09 -7.22 -67.28
CA VAL A 198 -65.51 -8.40 -68.05
C VAL A 198 -67.03 -8.49 -68.12
N HIS A 199 -67.72 -8.36 -66.99
CA HIS A 199 -69.18 -8.36 -66.97
C HIS A 199 -69.80 -7.21 -67.78
N ARG A 200 -69.22 -6.01 -67.72
CA ARG A 200 -69.67 -4.86 -68.53
C ARG A 200 -69.50 -5.12 -70.02
N VAL A 201 -68.36 -5.69 -70.42
CA VAL A 201 -68.09 -6.06 -71.81
C VAL A 201 -69.09 -7.12 -72.29
N ASP A 202 -69.40 -8.12 -71.46
CA ASP A 202 -70.38 -9.15 -71.82
C ASP A 202 -71.82 -8.61 -71.88
N GLN A 203 -72.19 -7.65 -71.01
CA GLN A 203 -73.44 -6.91 -71.13
C GLN A 203 -73.50 -6.14 -72.45
N LEU A 204 -72.47 -5.37 -72.79
CA LEU A 204 -72.41 -4.62 -74.06
C LEU A 204 -72.48 -5.53 -75.28
N LYS A 205 -71.84 -6.71 -75.26
CA LYS A 205 -71.96 -7.71 -76.33
C LYS A 205 -73.41 -8.19 -76.46
N THR A 206 -74.06 -8.47 -75.33
CA THR A 206 -75.44 -8.95 -75.30
C THR A 206 -76.41 -7.87 -75.82
N GLU A 207 -76.25 -6.63 -75.38
CA GLU A 207 -77.01 -5.47 -75.85
C GLU A 207 -76.82 -5.25 -77.35
N ALA A 208 -75.56 -5.22 -77.83
CA ALA A 208 -75.26 -5.07 -79.25
C ALA A 208 -75.86 -6.22 -80.10
N GLN A 209 -75.87 -7.45 -79.57
CA GLN A 209 -76.49 -8.59 -80.24
C GLN A 209 -78.02 -8.47 -80.27
N GLN A 210 -78.65 -7.98 -79.21
CA GLN A 210 -80.09 -7.68 -79.17
C GLN A 210 -80.47 -6.52 -80.10
N GLU A 211 -79.66 -5.45 -80.15
CA GLU A 211 -79.82 -4.34 -81.09
C GLU A 211 -79.67 -4.82 -82.53
N LEU A 212 -78.68 -5.65 -82.83
CA LEU A 212 -78.51 -6.23 -84.16
C LEU A 212 -79.72 -7.09 -84.54
N GLN A 213 -80.20 -7.95 -83.64
CA GLN A 213 -81.40 -8.75 -83.88
C GLN A 213 -82.65 -7.87 -84.09
N SER A 214 -82.81 -6.81 -83.30
CA SER A 214 -83.94 -5.89 -83.43
C SER A 214 -83.84 -5.06 -84.71
N PHE A 215 -82.64 -4.66 -85.14
CA PHE A 215 -82.40 -3.96 -86.40
C PHE A 215 -82.69 -4.84 -87.62
N ILE A 216 -82.31 -6.14 -87.57
CA ILE A 216 -82.66 -7.11 -88.61
C ILE A 216 -84.18 -7.27 -88.72
N GLN A 217 -84.89 -7.28 -87.58
CA GLN A 217 -86.35 -7.43 -87.55
C GLN A 217 -87.10 -6.14 -87.92
N ASN A 218 -86.55 -4.97 -87.59
CA ASN A 218 -87.16 -3.65 -87.78
C ASN A 218 -86.09 -2.59 -88.17
N PRO A 219 -85.72 -2.45 -89.45
CA PRO A 219 -84.74 -1.46 -89.87
C PRO A 219 -85.28 -0.03 -89.70
N PHE A 220 -84.58 0.81 -88.93
CA PHE A 220 -84.91 2.23 -88.74
C PHE A 220 -84.58 3.07 -89.99
N PRO A 221 -85.40 4.08 -90.37
CA PRO A 221 -85.08 4.99 -91.47
C PRO A 221 -83.92 5.93 -91.08
N VAL A 222 -82.90 6.00 -91.94
CA VAL A 222 -81.69 6.83 -91.74
C VAL A 222 -82.05 8.33 -91.77
N PRO A 223 -81.74 9.14 -90.73
CA PRO A 223 -82.05 10.57 -90.74
C PRO A 223 -81.07 11.37 -91.63
N LEU A 224 -81.61 12.26 -92.46
CA LEU A 224 -80.85 13.11 -93.39
C LEU A 224 -80.05 14.23 -92.66
N LYS A 225 -78.86 14.56 -93.20
CA LYS A 225 -77.80 15.44 -92.66
C LYS A 225 -78.20 16.83 -92.13
N GLN A 226 -79.42 17.32 -92.37
CA GLN A 226 -79.84 18.69 -92.08
C GLN A 226 -80.03 18.99 -90.58
N VAL A 227 -80.15 17.99 -89.73
CA VAL A 227 -80.40 18.15 -88.27
C VAL A 227 -79.13 18.58 -87.50
N LEU A 228 -77.93 18.45 -88.08
CA LEU A 228 -76.67 18.71 -87.37
C LEU A 228 -76.29 20.20 -87.24
N ALA A 229 -76.81 21.09 -88.10
CA ALA A 229 -76.37 22.49 -88.15
C ALA A 229 -76.99 23.39 -87.05
N GLY A 230 -78.10 23.00 -86.43
CA GLY A 230 -78.82 23.83 -85.44
C GLY A 230 -78.21 23.86 -84.04
N ARG A 231 -77.10 23.14 -83.79
CA ARG A 231 -76.55 22.90 -82.44
C ARG A 231 -75.24 23.62 -82.12
N VAL A 232 -74.76 24.51 -82.98
CA VAL A 232 -73.50 25.23 -82.75
C VAL A 232 -73.76 26.43 -81.84
N ARG A 233 -73.26 26.38 -80.60
CA ARG A 233 -73.33 27.49 -79.63
C ARG A 233 -72.47 28.68 -80.10
N PRO A 234 -72.84 29.94 -79.79
CA PRO A 234 -72.05 31.10 -80.19
C PRO A 234 -70.66 31.09 -79.54
N VAL A 235 -69.64 31.36 -80.34
CA VAL A 235 -68.24 31.46 -79.93
C VAL A 235 -67.98 32.89 -79.45
N PRO A 236 -67.34 33.09 -78.28
CA PRO A 236 -67.07 34.43 -77.75
C PRO A 236 -66.18 35.24 -78.70
N LYS A 237 -66.42 36.55 -78.73
CA LYS A 237 -65.71 37.47 -79.61
C LYS A 237 -64.36 37.86 -79.01
N VAL A 238 -63.39 38.21 -79.86
CA VAL A 238 -62.04 38.65 -79.45
C VAL A 238 -62.11 39.80 -78.44
N THR A 239 -63.10 40.68 -78.54
CA THR A 239 -63.34 41.77 -77.59
C THR A 239 -63.68 41.29 -76.17
N GLU A 240 -64.45 40.20 -76.05
CA GLU A 240 -64.82 39.60 -74.76
C GLU A 240 -63.60 38.93 -74.11
N LEU A 241 -62.76 38.29 -74.92
CA LEU A 241 -61.50 37.71 -74.46
C LEU A 241 -60.51 38.79 -73.99
N LEU A 242 -60.43 39.92 -74.70
CA LEU A 242 -59.55 41.03 -74.32
C LEU A 242 -60.02 41.75 -73.05
N ALA A 243 -61.34 41.89 -72.85
CA ALA A 243 -61.90 42.43 -71.61
C ALA A 243 -61.58 41.53 -70.41
N ALA A 244 -61.85 40.23 -70.53
CA ALA A 244 -61.53 39.27 -69.47
C ALA A 244 -60.04 39.22 -69.14
N TYR A 245 -59.17 39.38 -70.15
CA TYR A 245 -57.72 39.44 -69.93
C TYR A 245 -57.28 40.71 -69.19
N LYS A 246 -57.92 41.85 -69.46
CA LYS A 246 -57.62 43.11 -68.77
C LYS A 246 -58.03 43.02 -67.30
N ASP A 247 -59.23 42.51 -67.02
CA ASP A 247 -59.76 42.33 -65.66
C ASP A 247 -58.84 41.42 -64.84
N GLN A 248 -58.43 40.26 -65.40
CA GLN A 248 -57.49 39.36 -64.73
C GLN A 248 -56.14 40.00 -64.42
N ARG A 249 -55.68 40.93 -65.27
CA ARG A 249 -54.38 41.59 -65.08
C ARG A 249 -54.44 42.63 -63.97
N GLU A 250 -55.56 43.35 -63.85
CA GLU A 250 -55.80 44.30 -62.76
C GLU A 250 -55.92 43.55 -61.42
N ASP A 251 -56.69 42.46 -61.37
CA ASP A 251 -56.81 41.61 -60.17
C ASP A 251 -55.46 41.07 -59.68
N LEU A 252 -54.61 40.59 -60.60
CA LEU A 252 -53.28 40.09 -60.25
C LEU A 252 -52.34 41.18 -59.74
N GLN A 253 -52.46 42.41 -60.26
CA GLN A 253 -51.66 43.54 -59.79
C GLN A 253 -52.08 43.94 -58.38
N ASP A 254 -53.39 44.03 -58.11
CA ASP A 254 -53.92 44.31 -56.78
C ASP A 254 -53.50 43.25 -55.75
N LEU A 255 -53.46 41.98 -56.15
CA LEU A 255 -52.96 40.88 -55.33
C LEU A 255 -51.47 40.99 -55.01
N GLN A 256 -50.64 41.47 -55.95
CA GLN A 256 -49.21 41.69 -55.73
C GLN A 256 -48.96 42.86 -54.78
N ASP A 257 -49.69 43.96 -54.93
CA ASP A 257 -49.50 45.16 -54.11
C ASP A 257 -49.93 44.96 -52.65
N GLN A 258 -50.78 43.97 -52.36
CA GLN A 258 -51.26 43.67 -51.01
C GLN A 258 -50.23 42.98 -50.09
N ASP A 259 -49.05 42.58 -50.61
CA ASP A 259 -47.94 41.94 -49.89
C ASP A 259 -48.39 40.98 -48.76
N ILE A 260 -49.19 40.00 -49.17
CA ILE A 260 -49.79 38.98 -48.32
C ILE A 260 -48.73 38.20 -47.48
N PRO A 261 -47.55 37.83 -48.04
CA PRO A 261 -46.52 37.14 -47.27
C PRO A 261 -46.00 37.96 -46.09
N MET A 262 -45.76 39.26 -46.27
CA MET A 262 -45.28 40.13 -45.19
C MET A 262 -46.33 40.34 -44.10
N ARG A 263 -47.61 40.49 -44.48
CA ARG A 263 -48.71 40.59 -43.50
C ARG A 263 -48.94 39.30 -42.72
N ALA A 264 -48.77 38.14 -43.35
CA ALA A 264 -48.85 36.83 -42.68
C ALA A 264 -47.71 36.65 -41.67
N LEU A 265 -46.50 37.07 -42.03
CA LEU A 265 -45.33 37.06 -41.15
C LEU A 265 -45.53 37.95 -39.91
N LEU A 266 -46.07 39.16 -40.09
CA LEU A 266 -46.38 40.08 -38.97
C LEU A 266 -47.40 39.52 -37.98
N ARG A 267 -48.25 38.57 -38.41
CA ARG A 267 -49.23 37.89 -37.55
C ARG A 267 -48.79 36.51 -37.07
N ASN A 268 -47.54 36.10 -37.33
CA ASN A 268 -46.99 34.77 -37.00
C ASN A 268 -47.87 33.60 -37.50
N GLN A 269 -48.48 33.76 -38.68
CA GLN A 269 -49.29 32.72 -39.31
C GLN A 269 -48.64 32.21 -40.59
N THR A 270 -48.94 30.97 -40.98
CA THR A 270 -48.58 30.49 -42.32
C THR A 270 -49.44 31.22 -43.37
N VAL A 271 -48.88 31.48 -44.56
CA VAL A 271 -49.57 32.20 -45.65
C VAL A 271 -50.94 31.57 -45.96
N PHE A 272 -51.03 30.24 -45.95
CA PHE A 272 -52.29 29.51 -46.18
C PHE A 272 -53.34 29.72 -45.09
N GLN A 273 -52.94 29.83 -43.81
CA GLN A 273 -53.86 30.17 -42.72
C GLN A 273 -54.35 31.61 -42.85
N TYR A 274 -53.44 32.54 -43.13
CA TYR A 274 -53.76 33.96 -43.28
C TYR A 274 -54.73 34.23 -44.45
N VAL A 275 -54.52 33.58 -45.60
CA VAL A 275 -55.42 33.69 -46.77
C VAL A 275 -56.80 33.11 -46.45
N ARG A 276 -56.87 31.98 -45.74
CA ARG A 276 -58.14 31.37 -45.33
C ARG A 276 -58.92 32.28 -44.37
N ASP A 277 -58.25 32.94 -43.45
CA ASP A 277 -58.84 33.88 -42.49
C ASP A 277 -59.38 35.16 -43.17
N ILE A 278 -58.79 35.58 -44.31
CA ILE A 278 -59.30 36.68 -45.14
C ILE A 278 -60.55 36.26 -45.90
N GLN A 279 -60.55 35.06 -46.51
CA GLN A 279 -61.68 34.57 -47.31
C GLN A 279 -62.94 34.22 -46.49
N MET A 280 -62.78 33.93 -45.20
CA MET A 280 -63.86 33.54 -44.29
C MET A 280 -64.48 34.72 -43.51
N LYS A 281 -64.01 35.95 -43.74
CA LYS A 281 -64.61 37.19 -43.21
C LYS A 281 -65.43 37.88 -44.28
#